data_AF-A0A7S1UPE1-F1
#
_entry.id   AF-A0A7S1UPE1-F1
#
_cell.length_a   1.000
_cell.length_b   1.000
_cell.length_c   1.000
_cell.angle_alpha   90.00
_cell.angle_beta   90.00
_cell.angle_gamma   90.00
#
_symmetry.space_group_name_H-M   'P 1'
#
loop_
_entity.id
_entity.type
_entity.pdbx_description
1 polymer ?
#
loop_
_entity_poly.entity_id
_entity_poly.type
_entity_poly.pdbx_seq_one_letter_code
_entity_poly.pdbx_strand_id
1 'polypeptide(L)'
;SHFALWCFAKAPLLLGNDLRKMTQEQLEIVTNTNLISVNQDPHAKQASCFLGCDPNKAKWSVFATRLTGGDVAVLVINWMDSTSPSLTFPAHVVGVVPAQSKKQKVWVTDLWTNKVIARYDFNSAKTIPVTPLASHGCVAYRLSIVIDNNKDLTDSTTLQDLQQKD
;
A
#
# COMPACT_ATOMS: atom_id res chain seq x y z
N SER A 1 -3.97 6.36 12.16
CA SER A 1 -4.81 6.97 11.09
C SER A 1 -4.37 8.35 10.66
N HIS A 2 -4.25 9.33 11.57
CA HIS A 2 -3.93 10.72 11.23
C HIS A 2 -2.70 10.88 10.32
N PHE A 3 -1.54 10.32 10.70
CA PHE A 3 -0.31 10.43 9.93
C PHE A 3 -0.41 9.84 8.51
N ALA A 4 -1.00 8.64 8.38
CA ALA A 4 -1.22 8.01 7.08
C ALA A 4 -2.17 8.82 6.20
N LEU A 5 -3.25 9.38 6.76
CA LEU A 5 -4.14 10.26 6.02
C LEU A 5 -3.40 11.50 5.49
N TRP A 6 -2.56 12.14 6.32
CA TRP A 6 -1.74 13.27 5.88
C TRP A 6 -0.76 12.89 4.78
N CYS A 7 -0.15 11.71 4.89
CA CYS A 7 0.74 11.19 3.87
C CYS A 7 0.03 11.05 2.51
N PHE A 8 -1.15 10.41 2.51
CA PHE A 8 -1.98 10.19 1.33
C PHE A 8 -2.64 11.47 0.80
N ALA A 9 -2.91 12.43 1.67
CA ALA A 9 -3.41 13.75 1.29
C ALA A 9 -2.33 14.62 0.61
N LYS A 10 -1.07 14.17 0.55
CA LYS A 10 0.08 14.97 0.11
C LYS A 10 0.22 16.28 0.90
N ALA A 11 -0.17 16.24 2.18
CA ALA A 11 -0.06 17.39 3.06
C ALA A 11 1.40 17.59 3.51
N PRO A 12 1.82 18.83 3.86
CA PRO A 12 3.08 19.07 4.54
C PRO A 12 3.16 18.29 5.86
N LEU A 13 4.26 17.55 6.09
CA LEU A 13 4.49 16.76 7.31
C LEU A 13 5.24 17.59 8.36
N LEU A 14 4.57 18.60 8.92
CA LEU A 14 5.13 19.48 9.96
C LEU A 14 4.80 18.94 11.35
N LEU A 15 5.82 18.62 12.14
CA LEU A 15 5.65 18.12 13.51
C LEU A 15 5.41 19.29 14.48
N GLY A 16 4.21 19.34 15.06
CA GLY A 16 3.80 20.36 16.03
C GLY A 16 3.94 19.95 17.50
N ASN A 17 4.61 18.84 17.80
CA ASN A 17 4.77 18.31 19.15
C ASN A 17 6.18 18.58 19.74
N ASP A 18 6.32 18.48 21.07
CA ASP A 18 7.63 18.59 21.74
C ASP A 18 8.45 17.32 21.46
N LEU A 19 9.41 17.42 20.55
CA LEU A 19 10.27 16.31 20.14
C LEU A 19 11.05 15.68 21.31
N ARG A 20 11.32 16.45 22.38
CA ARG A 20 12.03 15.95 23.56
C ARG A 20 11.16 15.03 24.42
N LYS A 21 9.85 15.05 24.20
CA LYS A 21 8.84 14.28 24.97
C LYS A 21 8.13 13.25 24.09
N MET A 22 8.59 13.03 22.86
CA MET A 22 7.99 12.08 21.94
C MET A 22 8.21 10.65 22.46
N THR A 23 7.14 9.86 22.49
CA THR A 23 7.26 8.43 22.82
C THR A 23 7.84 7.66 21.65
N GLN A 24 8.40 6.47 21.91
CA GLN A 24 8.91 5.60 20.87
C GLN A 24 7.84 5.23 19.83
N GLU A 25 6.60 4.97 20.27
CA GLU A 25 5.46 4.69 19.39
C GLU A 25 5.14 5.89 18.47
N GLN A 26 5.14 7.11 19.01
CA GLN A 26 4.93 8.31 18.21
C GLN A 26 6.04 8.50 17.19
N LEU A 27 7.29 8.25 17.59
CA LEU A 27 8.45 8.32 16.71
C LEU A 27 8.33 7.33 15.56
N GLU A 28 8.03 6.07 15.85
CA GLU A 28 7.82 5.02 14.85
C GLU A 28 6.74 5.37 13.83
N ILE A 29 5.66 6.03 14.27
CA ILE A 29 4.62 6.53 13.36
C ILE A 29 5.20 7.59 12.44
N VAL A 30 5.80 8.65 12.99
CA VAL A 30 6.22 9.83 12.19
C VAL A 30 7.49 9.60 11.38
N THR A 31 8.25 8.54 11.68
CA THR A 31 9.43 8.13 10.90
C THR A 31 9.17 6.93 9.99
N ASN A 32 7.91 6.50 9.81
CA ASN A 32 7.59 5.39 8.92
C ASN A 32 7.95 5.74 7.46
N THR A 33 9.07 5.22 6.98
CA THR A 33 9.63 5.53 5.66
C THR A 33 8.71 5.13 4.51
N ASN A 34 7.89 4.10 4.69
CA ASN A 34 7.00 3.62 3.63
C ASN A 34 5.83 4.59 3.42
N LEU A 35 5.21 5.07 4.50
CA LEU A 35 4.18 6.11 4.43
C LEU A 35 4.75 7.45 3.95
N ILE A 36 5.94 7.83 4.44
CA ILE A 36 6.65 9.02 3.98
C ILE A 36 6.93 8.91 2.48
N SER A 37 7.30 7.74 1.96
CA SER A 37 7.53 7.57 0.52
C SER A 37 6.28 7.84 -0.33
N VAL A 38 5.08 7.51 0.17
CA VAL A 38 3.83 7.88 -0.51
C VAL A 38 3.65 9.39 -0.53
N ASN A 39 3.92 10.07 0.59
CA ASN A 39 3.84 11.53 0.68
C ASN A 39 4.88 12.23 -0.21
N GLN A 40 6.10 11.71 -0.27
CA GLN A 40 7.25 12.29 -0.97
C GLN A 40 7.40 11.81 -2.42
N ASP A 41 6.55 10.90 -2.90
CA ASP A 41 6.58 10.46 -4.29
C ASP A 41 6.36 11.66 -5.25
N PRO A 42 7.28 11.93 -6.18
CA PRO A 42 7.27 13.15 -6.99
C PRO A 42 6.14 13.21 -8.02
N HIS A 43 5.59 12.06 -8.42
CA HIS A 43 4.54 11.99 -9.44
C HIS A 43 3.17 11.59 -8.88
N ALA A 44 3.13 11.07 -7.66
CA ALA A 44 1.88 10.79 -6.99
C ALA A 44 1.13 12.09 -6.69
N LYS A 45 -0.17 12.09 -6.97
CA LYS A 45 -1.08 13.17 -6.60
C LYS A 45 -1.71 12.87 -5.24
N GLN A 46 -2.42 13.84 -4.68
CA GLN A 46 -3.34 13.61 -3.57
C GLN A 46 -4.23 12.40 -3.87
N ALA A 47 -4.39 11.52 -2.89
CA ALA A 47 -5.24 10.34 -3.04
C ALA A 47 -6.71 10.73 -3.20
N SER A 48 -7.36 10.12 -4.19
CA SER A 48 -8.81 10.25 -4.40
C SER A 48 -9.55 9.22 -3.56
N CYS A 49 -10.75 9.56 -3.11
CA CYS A 49 -11.64 8.57 -2.52
C CYS A 49 -12.30 7.72 -3.62
N PHE A 50 -12.29 6.40 -3.44
CA PHE A 50 -12.88 5.42 -4.35
C PHE A 50 -14.10 4.70 -3.76
N LEU A 51 -14.12 4.48 -2.44
CA LEU A 51 -15.24 3.86 -1.73
C LEU A 51 -15.53 4.61 -0.44
N GLY A 52 -16.81 4.72 -0.09
CA GLY A 52 -17.23 5.41 1.14
C GLY A 52 -16.88 6.90 1.14
N CYS A 53 -17.24 7.62 0.07
CA CYS A 53 -16.77 8.98 -0.17
C CYS A 53 -17.72 10.09 0.29
N ASP A 54 -18.93 9.75 0.76
CA ASP A 54 -19.84 10.71 1.39
C ASP A 54 -19.40 10.91 2.85
N PRO A 55 -18.78 12.03 3.22
CA PRO A 55 -18.26 12.23 4.57
C PRO A 55 -19.34 12.23 5.65
N ASN A 56 -20.61 12.45 5.28
CA ASN A 56 -21.73 12.46 6.22
C ASN A 56 -22.30 11.05 6.50
N LYS A 57 -21.92 10.05 5.70
CA LYS A 57 -22.49 8.69 5.76
C LYS A 57 -21.45 7.58 5.81
N ALA A 58 -20.19 7.90 5.48
CA ALA A 58 -19.12 6.92 5.37
C ALA A 58 -18.79 6.33 6.74
N LYS A 59 -19.03 5.02 6.87
CA LYS A 59 -18.52 4.22 8.00
C LYS A 59 -17.03 3.93 7.87
N TRP A 60 -16.57 3.81 6.62
CA TRP A 60 -15.17 3.64 6.26
C TRP A 60 -14.97 4.23 4.87
N SER A 61 -13.73 4.54 4.53
CA SER A 61 -13.36 5.03 3.20
C SER A 61 -12.12 4.34 2.67
N VAL A 62 -12.05 4.17 1.35
CA VAL A 62 -10.86 3.71 0.64
C VAL A 62 -10.36 4.84 -0.25
N PHE A 63 -9.16 5.33 0.05
CA PHE A 63 -8.44 6.32 -0.73
C PHE A 63 -7.31 5.64 -1.49
N ALA A 64 -7.02 6.09 -2.71
CA ALA A 64 -5.87 5.57 -3.45
C ALA A 64 -5.21 6.63 -4.34
N THR A 65 -3.92 6.43 -4.59
CA THR A 65 -3.14 7.23 -5.55
C THR A 65 -2.16 6.32 -6.29
N ARG A 66 -1.79 6.71 -7.51
CA ARG A 66 -0.73 6.03 -8.26
C ARG A 66 0.62 6.59 -7.84
N LEU A 67 1.58 5.70 -7.62
CA LEU A 67 2.97 6.02 -7.33
C LEU A 67 3.81 6.04 -8.61
N THR A 68 4.98 6.65 -8.51
CA THR A 68 6.04 6.51 -9.50
C THR A 68 6.37 5.02 -9.69
N GLY A 69 6.48 4.58 -10.94
CA GLY A 69 6.67 3.17 -11.28
C GLY A 69 5.38 2.37 -11.51
N GLY A 70 4.21 2.96 -11.27
CA GLY A 70 2.91 2.37 -11.65
C GLY A 70 2.19 1.62 -10.52
N ASP A 71 2.81 1.48 -9.36
CA ASP A 71 2.19 0.94 -8.16
C ASP A 71 1.02 1.80 -7.68
N VAL A 72 0.12 1.21 -6.90
CA VAL A 72 -1.00 1.93 -6.28
C VAL A 72 -0.84 1.92 -4.77
N ALA A 73 -0.79 3.10 -4.15
CA ALA A 73 -0.92 3.22 -2.70
C ALA A 73 -2.41 3.30 -2.35
N VAL A 74 -2.84 2.52 -1.35
CA VAL A 74 -4.22 2.47 -0.86
C VAL A 74 -4.25 2.71 0.63
N LEU A 75 -5.16 3.57 1.09
CA LEU A 75 -5.43 3.83 2.51
C LEU A 75 -6.89 3.49 2.79
N VAL A 76 -7.11 2.66 3.80
CA VAL A 76 -8.46 2.35 4.29
C VAL A 76 -8.60 2.90 5.70
N ILE A 77 -9.60 3.73 5.94
CA ILE A 77 -9.88 4.32 7.25
C ILE A 77 -11.24 3.84 7.73
N ASN A 78 -11.30 3.39 8.98
CA ASN A 78 -12.55 3.21 9.72
C ASN A 78 -12.92 4.53 10.41
N TRP A 79 -14.10 5.07 10.14
CA TRP A 79 -14.60 6.31 10.75
C TRP A 79 -15.52 6.06 11.94
N MET A 80 -15.91 4.80 12.19
CA MET A 80 -16.82 4.44 13.27
C MET A 80 -16.13 4.43 14.63
N ASP A 81 -16.93 4.63 15.67
CA ASP A 81 -16.57 4.46 17.09
C ASP A 81 -16.44 2.97 17.51
N SER A 82 -16.43 2.05 16.56
CA SER A 82 -16.39 0.60 16.79
C SER A 82 -15.48 -0.10 15.77
N THR A 83 -15.04 -1.31 16.10
CA THR A 83 -14.24 -2.14 15.19
C THR A 83 -15.01 -2.40 13.89
N SER A 84 -14.34 -2.24 12.76
CA SER A 84 -14.94 -2.51 11.45
C SER A 84 -15.19 -4.02 11.26
N PRO A 85 -16.21 -4.41 10.49
CA PRO A 85 -16.26 -5.77 9.96
C PRO A 85 -15.06 -6.02 9.03
N SER A 86 -14.84 -7.28 8.64
CA SER A 86 -13.92 -7.60 7.55
C SER A 86 -14.39 -6.89 6.27
N LEU A 87 -13.47 -6.17 5.62
CA LEU A 87 -13.76 -5.46 4.38
C LEU A 87 -12.98 -6.08 3.23
N THR A 88 -13.53 -5.99 2.02
CA THR A 88 -12.80 -6.32 0.80
C THR A 88 -13.16 -5.32 -0.29
N PHE A 89 -12.24 -5.05 -1.21
CA PHE A 89 -12.53 -4.24 -2.39
C PHE A 89 -11.82 -4.80 -3.63
N PRO A 90 -12.42 -4.75 -4.82
CA PRO A 90 -11.76 -5.21 -6.04
C PRO A 90 -10.52 -4.35 -6.35
N ALA A 91 -9.41 -4.97 -6.75
CA ALA A 91 -8.17 -4.23 -7.03
C ALA A 91 -8.35 -3.19 -8.18
N HIS A 92 -9.20 -3.49 -9.16
CA HIS A 92 -9.47 -2.59 -10.28
C HIS A 92 -10.19 -1.30 -9.85
N VAL A 93 -10.96 -1.33 -8.75
CA VAL A 93 -11.68 -0.15 -8.24
C VAL A 93 -10.69 0.94 -7.84
N VAL A 94 -9.55 0.57 -7.27
CA VAL A 94 -8.50 1.52 -6.85
C VAL A 94 -7.47 1.81 -7.96
N GLY A 95 -7.77 1.41 -9.20
CA GLY A 95 -6.93 1.73 -10.36
C GLY A 95 -5.84 0.70 -10.69
N VAL A 96 -5.86 -0.50 -10.10
CA VAL A 96 -5.00 -1.59 -10.57
C VAL A 96 -5.61 -2.16 -11.86
N VAL A 97 -5.05 -1.80 -13.00
CA VAL A 97 -5.52 -2.22 -14.33
C VAL A 97 -4.42 -3.07 -14.96
N PRO A 98 -4.75 -4.22 -15.57
CA PRO A 98 -3.72 -5.06 -16.14
C PRO A 98 -3.16 -4.43 -17.41
N ALA A 99 -1.88 -4.65 -17.66
CA ALA A 99 -1.31 -4.41 -18.98
C ALA A 99 -1.91 -5.43 -19.95
N GLN A 100 -2.41 -4.94 -21.10
CA GLN A 100 -2.89 -5.78 -22.18
C GLN A 100 -1.76 -6.77 -22.57
N SER A 101 -2.11 -8.04 -22.72
CA SER A 101 -1.23 -9.11 -23.24
C SER A 101 -0.17 -9.71 -22.31
N LYS A 102 -0.13 -9.40 -21.00
CA LYS A 102 0.79 -10.08 -20.06
C LYS A 102 0.08 -10.61 -18.83
N LYS A 103 0.48 -11.81 -18.38
CA LYS A 103 0.15 -12.29 -17.03
C LYS A 103 0.85 -11.37 -16.02
N GLN A 104 0.08 -10.85 -15.08
CA GLN A 104 0.58 -9.97 -14.04
C GLN A 104 0.18 -10.50 -12.68
N LYS A 105 1.02 -10.21 -11.69
CA LYS A 105 0.79 -10.49 -10.28
C LYS A 105 0.61 -9.17 -9.55
N VAL A 106 -0.25 -9.17 -8.54
CA VAL A 106 -0.41 -8.07 -7.59
C VAL A 106 0.17 -8.52 -6.27
N TRP A 107 1.14 -7.76 -5.77
CA TRP A 107 1.65 -7.94 -4.42
C TRP A 107 1.04 -6.88 -3.52
N VAL A 108 0.50 -7.31 -2.38
CA VAL A 108 -0.06 -6.42 -1.37
C VAL A 108 0.95 -6.30 -0.25
N THR A 109 1.55 -5.12 -0.10
CA THR A 109 2.51 -4.82 0.97
C THR A 109 1.85 -3.91 1.98
N ASP A 110 1.90 -4.26 3.27
CA ASP A 110 1.50 -3.38 4.36
C ASP A 110 2.58 -2.33 4.61
N LEU A 111 2.21 -1.04 4.50
CA LEU A 111 3.11 0.09 4.67
C LEU A 111 3.49 0.32 6.14
N TRP A 112 2.68 -0.15 7.09
CA TRP A 112 3.04 -0.07 8.52
C TRP A 112 4.16 -1.04 8.86
N THR A 113 4.08 -2.28 8.37
CA THR A 113 5.01 -3.36 8.73
C THR A 113 6.07 -3.65 7.67
N ASN A 114 5.95 -3.07 6.47
CA ASN A 114 6.74 -3.37 5.28
C ASN A 114 6.70 -4.85 4.85
N LYS A 115 5.65 -5.58 5.22
CA LYS A 115 5.51 -7.02 4.90
C LYS A 115 4.58 -7.22 3.73
N VAL A 116 4.98 -8.10 2.80
CA VAL A 116 4.08 -8.60 1.76
C VAL A 116 3.07 -9.54 2.42
N ILE A 117 1.82 -9.10 2.52
CA ILE A 117 0.73 -9.84 3.17
C ILE A 117 -0.04 -10.73 2.20
N ALA A 118 0.07 -10.46 0.90
CA ALA A 118 -0.53 -11.32 -0.12
C ALA A 118 0.12 -11.19 -1.50
N ARG A 119 -0.01 -12.25 -2.29
CA ARG A 119 0.36 -12.30 -3.70
C ARG A 119 -0.78 -12.96 -4.47
N TYR A 120 -1.23 -12.31 -5.53
CA TYR A 120 -2.32 -12.81 -6.36
C TYR A 120 -1.92 -12.72 -7.83
N ASP A 121 -2.36 -13.68 -8.63
CA ASP A 121 -2.47 -13.44 -10.06
C ASP A 121 -3.54 -12.37 -10.29
N PHE A 122 -3.25 -11.40 -11.14
CA PHE A 122 -4.20 -10.35 -11.45
C PHE A 122 -5.41 -10.96 -12.14
N ASN A 123 -6.57 -10.75 -11.53
CA ASN A 123 -7.88 -10.95 -12.12
C ASN A 123 -8.71 -9.72 -11.71
N SER A 124 -9.48 -9.14 -12.64
CA SER A 124 -10.35 -8.00 -12.34
C SER A 124 -11.33 -8.29 -11.20
N ALA A 125 -11.78 -9.54 -11.03
CA ALA A 125 -12.65 -9.95 -9.95
C ALA A 125 -11.93 -10.13 -8.59
N LYS A 126 -10.59 -10.09 -8.54
CA LYS A 126 -9.86 -10.34 -7.30
C LYS A 126 -10.02 -9.18 -6.34
N THR A 127 -10.43 -9.50 -5.11
CA THR A 127 -10.57 -8.53 -4.03
C THR A 127 -9.34 -8.52 -3.13
N ILE A 128 -8.99 -7.33 -2.65
CA ILE A 128 -7.97 -7.09 -1.62
C ILE A 128 -8.66 -7.19 -0.26
N PRO A 129 -8.25 -8.11 0.61
CA PRO A 129 -8.78 -8.19 1.96
C PRO A 129 -8.23 -7.07 2.82
N VAL A 130 -9.08 -6.55 3.70
CA VAL A 130 -8.72 -5.60 4.76
C VAL A 130 -9.04 -6.27 6.08
N THR A 131 -8.01 -6.40 6.92
CA THR A 131 -8.16 -6.88 8.30
C THR A 131 -9.13 -5.98 9.07
N PRO A 132 -9.94 -6.51 10.00
CA PRO A 132 -10.77 -5.69 10.88
C PRO A 132 -9.95 -4.55 11.50
N LEU A 133 -10.45 -3.32 11.36
CA LEU A 133 -9.80 -2.12 11.85
C LEU A 133 -10.42 -1.75 13.18
N ALA A 134 -9.61 -1.47 14.19
CA ALA A 134 -10.09 -0.88 15.44
C ALA A 134 -10.90 0.41 15.16
N SER A 135 -11.66 0.87 16.16
CA SER A 135 -12.31 2.19 16.12
C SER A 135 -11.31 3.27 15.69
N HIS A 136 -11.71 4.09 14.72
CA HIS A 136 -10.86 5.13 14.10
C HIS A 136 -9.53 4.64 13.49
N GLY A 137 -9.33 3.33 13.32
CA GLY A 137 -8.12 2.71 12.82
C GLY A 137 -7.97 2.81 11.30
N CYS A 138 -6.78 2.46 10.80
CA CYS A 138 -6.52 2.41 9.36
C CYS A 138 -5.53 1.31 9.00
N VAL A 139 -5.57 0.89 7.73
CA VAL A 139 -4.47 0.17 7.07
C VAL A 139 -4.00 0.95 5.86
N ALA A 140 -2.73 0.81 5.52
CA ALA A 140 -2.15 1.42 4.34
C ALA A 140 -1.39 0.35 3.56
N TYR A 141 -1.73 0.18 2.28
CA TYR A 141 -1.16 -0.84 1.42
C TYR A 141 -0.46 -0.21 0.21
N ARG A 142 0.58 -0.89 -0.26
CA ARG A 142 1.13 -0.70 -1.60
C ARG A 142 0.82 -1.93 -2.43
N LEU A 143 0.10 -1.71 -3.53
CA LEU A 143 -0.23 -2.71 -4.53
C LEU A 143 0.79 -2.60 -5.65
N SER A 144 1.75 -3.53 -5.68
CA SER A 144 2.76 -3.58 -6.73
C SER A 144 2.33 -4.48 -7.87
N ILE A 145 2.44 -3.96 -9.10
CA ILE A 145 2.05 -4.68 -10.32
C ILE A 145 3.31 -5.30 -10.92
N VAL A 146 3.46 -6.61 -10.76
CA VAL A 146 4.62 -7.36 -11.23
C VAL A 146 4.26 -8.10 -12.51
N ILE A 147 5.06 -7.94 -13.56
CA ILE A 147 4.89 -8.72 -14.80
C ILE A 147 5.48 -10.11 -14.57
N ASP A 148 4.69 -11.15 -14.83
CA ASP A 148 5.15 -12.54 -14.77
C ASP A 148 5.96 -12.84 -16.05
N ASN A 149 7.22 -12.43 -16.05
CA ASN A 149 8.15 -12.83 -17.10
C ASN A 149 8.55 -14.28 -16.81
N ASN A 150 7.96 -15.23 -17.52
CA ASN A 150 8.29 -16.65 -17.39
C ASN A 150 9.66 -16.96 -18.05
N LYS A 151 10.71 -16.23 -17.67
CA LYS A 151 12.12 -16.47 -17.96
C LYS A 151 12.95 -16.19 -16.71
N ASP A 152 13.60 -17.27 -16.24
CA ASP A 152 14.78 -17.31 -15.38
C ASP A 152 14.57 -17.34 -13.85
N LEU A 153 14.27 -18.55 -13.36
CA LEU A 153 14.71 -19.05 -12.04
C LEU A 153 15.32 -20.47 -12.12
N THR A 154 15.78 -20.88 -13.29
CA THR A 154 16.65 -22.06 -13.47
C THR A 154 17.90 -21.65 -14.23
N ASP A 155 18.77 -20.89 -13.59
CA ASP A 155 20.21 -20.93 -13.85
C ASP A 155 20.95 -20.41 -12.62
N SER A 156 20.96 -21.23 -11.58
CA SER A 156 21.96 -21.15 -10.51
C SER A 156 23.07 -22.19 -10.69
N THR A 157 23.23 -22.73 -11.91
CA THR A 157 24.16 -23.83 -12.22
C THR A 157 25.21 -23.48 -13.27
N THR A 158 25.60 -22.21 -13.40
CA THR A 158 26.68 -21.82 -14.33
C THR A 158 27.74 -20.88 -13.73
N LEU A 159 27.78 -20.74 -12.41
CA LEU A 159 28.90 -20.10 -11.69
C LEU A 159 29.85 -21.10 -11.00
N GLN A 160 29.61 -22.41 -11.14
CA GLN A 160 30.55 -23.45 -10.67
C GLN A 160 31.43 -24.04 -11.80
N ASP A 161 31.05 -23.87 -13.08
CA ASP A 161 31.82 -24.42 -14.21
C ASP A 161 32.93 -23.48 -14.74
N LEU A 162 33.12 -22.30 -14.12
CA LEU A 162 34.19 -21.35 -14.47
C LEU A 162 35.29 -21.22 -13.40
N GLN A 163 35.35 -22.14 -12.42
CA GLN A 163 36.45 -22.21 -11.44
C GLN A 163 37.20 -23.56 -11.43
N GLN A 164 37.11 -24.36 -12.50
CA GLN A 164 37.89 -25.61 -12.65
C GLN A 164 38.70 -25.71 -13.95
N LYS A 165 38.99 -24.57 -14.58
CA LYS A 165 40.09 -24.48 -15.55
C LYS A 165 40.95 -23.29 -15.16
N ASP A 166 41.94 -23.57 -14.32
CA ASP A 166 43.34 -23.13 -14.44
C ASP A 166 44.18 -23.87 -13.39
#